data_AF-A0A6B3VS16-F1
#
_entry.id   AF-A0A6B3VS16-F1
#
_cell.length_a   1.000
_cell.length_b   1.000
_cell.length_c   1.000
_cell.angle_alpha   90.00
_cell.angle_beta   90.00
_cell.angle_gamma   90.00
#
_symmetry.space_group_name_H-M   'P 1'
#
loop_
_entity.id
_entity.type
_entity.pdbx_description
1 polymer ?
#
loop_
_entity_poly.entity_id
_entity_poly.type
_entity_poly.pdbx_seq_one_letter_code
_entity_poly.pdbx_strand_id
1 'polypeptide(L)'
;MKIKRCPIEFHHVISTTPTRCKTDEWYMVARDFRNAIIKNGLYSTGPIIYQVANFEKSTNEADYTFYIPVNTPLEMEENDKFRFYESWRFNDGLAFRHADLDDDIEDSYELLRASAEAFNFELAEPFYNIYLDVYGDGIIDIYAPIVKEG
;
A
#
# COMPACT_ATOMS: atom_id res chain seq x y z
N MET A 1 11.39 15.98 -8.30
CA MET A 1 11.05 15.08 -7.16
C MET A 1 12.31 14.36 -6.68
N LYS A 2 12.40 13.96 -5.42
CA LYS A 2 13.61 13.31 -4.83
C LYS A 2 13.22 11.99 -4.18
N ILE A 3 13.81 10.88 -4.64
CA ILE A 3 13.71 9.57 -3.97
C ILE A 3 14.44 9.66 -2.64
N LYS A 4 13.80 9.13 -1.58
CA LYS A 4 14.33 9.14 -0.21
C LYS A 4 14.47 7.70 0.28
N ARG A 5 15.65 7.35 0.81
CA ARG A 5 15.81 6.11 1.59
C ARG A 5 15.38 6.36 3.04
N CYS A 6 14.40 5.62 3.54
CA CYS A 6 13.93 5.75 4.92
C CYS A 6 13.16 4.52 5.40
N PRO A 7 13.10 4.30 6.73
CA PRO A 7 12.17 3.34 7.32
C PRO A 7 10.72 3.84 7.25
N ILE A 8 9.78 2.91 7.40
CA ILE A 8 8.37 3.19 7.65
C ILE A 8 7.81 2.28 8.73
N GLU A 9 6.91 2.80 9.56
CA GLU A 9 6.28 2.08 10.66
C GLU A 9 4.86 2.60 10.88
N PHE A 10 3.91 1.68 10.97
CA PHE A 10 2.53 1.94 11.38
C PHE A 10 2.14 0.92 12.46
N HIS A 11 1.40 1.38 13.46
CA HIS A 11 0.91 0.53 14.54
C HIS A 11 -0.54 0.12 14.30
N HIS A 12 -0.89 -1.07 14.78
CA HIS A 12 -2.25 -1.63 14.73
C HIS A 12 -2.84 -1.58 13.32
N VAL A 13 -2.17 -2.21 12.36
CA VAL A 13 -2.59 -2.23 10.96
C VAL A 13 -3.48 -3.43 10.71
N ILE A 14 -4.63 -3.21 10.09
CA ILE A 14 -5.44 -4.28 9.52
C ILE A 14 -5.22 -4.28 8.03
N SER A 15 -5.06 -5.46 7.43
CA SER A 15 -5.07 -5.61 5.98
C SER A 15 -6.19 -6.53 5.51
N THR A 16 -6.61 -6.36 4.26
CA THR A 16 -7.33 -7.42 3.54
C THR A 16 -6.36 -8.55 3.19
N THR A 17 -6.88 -9.72 2.86
CA THR A 17 -6.17 -10.69 2.02
C THR A 17 -6.21 -10.22 0.55
N PRO A 18 -5.26 -10.66 -0.30
CA PRO A 18 -5.28 -10.32 -1.72
C PRO A 18 -6.62 -10.70 -2.35
N THR A 19 -7.33 -9.70 -2.89
CA THR A 19 -8.65 -9.88 -3.49
C THR A 19 -8.57 -9.63 -4.98
N ARG A 20 -8.90 -10.66 -5.76
CA ARG A 20 -8.99 -10.58 -7.22
C ARG A 20 -10.24 -9.81 -7.63
N CYS A 21 -10.08 -8.74 -8.39
CA CYS A 21 -11.20 -8.04 -9.03
C CYS A 21 -10.74 -7.33 -10.29
N LYS A 22 -11.70 -6.80 -11.07
CA LYS A 22 -11.36 -5.93 -12.20
C LYS A 22 -10.71 -4.64 -11.73
N THR A 23 -9.86 -4.07 -12.59
CA THR A 23 -9.15 -2.82 -12.30
C THR A 23 -10.07 -1.59 -12.25
N ASP A 24 -11.31 -1.68 -12.72
CA ASP A 24 -12.33 -0.65 -12.54
C ASP A 24 -13.24 -0.93 -11.33
N GLU A 25 -13.02 -2.02 -10.60
CA GLU A 25 -13.88 -2.49 -9.50
C GLU A 25 -13.19 -2.50 -8.12
N TRP A 26 -11.89 -2.16 -8.05
CA TRP A 26 -11.11 -2.13 -6.80
C TRP A 26 -11.76 -1.31 -5.68
N TYR A 27 -12.49 -0.24 -6.04
CA TYR A 27 -13.13 0.66 -5.08
C TYR A 27 -14.20 -0.05 -4.26
N MET A 28 -14.78 -1.15 -4.76
CA MET A 28 -15.74 -1.95 -4.01
C MET A 28 -15.04 -2.68 -2.86
N VAL A 29 -13.86 -3.27 -3.12
CA VAL A 29 -13.04 -3.94 -2.10
C VAL A 29 -12.61 -2.93 -1.03
N ALA A 30 -12.10 -1.76 -1.44
CA ALA A 30 -11.70 -0.70 -0.53
C ALA A 30 -12.88 -0.19 0.34
N ARG A 31 -14.05 0.00 -0.27
CA ARG A 31 -15.28 0.45 0.42
C ARG A 31 -15.77 -0.60 1.41
N ASP A 32 -15.79 -1.86 1.04
CA ASP A 32 -16.25 -2.95 1.89
C ASP A 32 -15.31 -3.13 3.09
N PHE A 33 -14.00 -3.02 2.85
CA PHE A 33 -13.01 -3.00 3.91
C PHE A 33 -13.23 -1.83 4.87
N ARG A 34 -13.34 -0.59 4.38
CA ARG A 34 -13.65 0.59 5.20
C ARG A 34 -14.93 0.40 6.01
N ASN A 35 -15.99 -0.13 5.39
CA ASN A 35 -17.25 -0.39 6.07
C ASN A 35 -17.10 -1.44 7.19
N ALA A 36 -16.27 -2.46 7.00
CA ALA A 36 -15.97 -3.45 8.03
C ALA A 36 -15.25 -2.79 9.23
N ILE A 37 -14.29 -1.90 9.00
CA ILE A 37 -13.62 -1.13 10.07
C ILE A 37 -14.64 -0.34 10.89
N ILE A 38 -15.49 0.45 10.23
CA ILE A 38 -16.50 1.29 10.89
C ILE A 38 -17.52 0.44 11.67
N LYS A 39 -18.02 -0.65 11.07
CA LYS A 39 -19.01 -1.53 11.70
C LYS A 39 -18.50 -2.19 12.98
N ASN A 40 -17.18 -2.40 13.08
CA ASN A 40 -16.55 -2.95 14.27
C ASN A 40 -16.12 -1.87 15.28
N GLY A 41 -16.58 -0.61 15.11
CA GLY A 41 -16.31 0.48 16.06
C GLY A 41 -14.86 0.98 16.02
N LEU A 42 -14.14 0.71 14.94
CA LEU A 42 -12.75 1.12 14.76
C LEU A 42 -12.67 2.41 13.94
N TYR A 43 -11.61 3.18 14.19
CA TYR A 43 -11.31 4.40 13.47
C TYR A 43 -9.93 4.33 12.86
N SER A 44 -9.81 4.76 11.60
CA SER A 44 -8.53 4.90 10.92
C SER A 44 -7.69 5.99 11.57
N THR A 45 -6.43 5.69 11.89
CA THR A 45 -5.48 6.63 12.52
C THR A 45 -4.42 7.18 11.56
N GLY A 46 -4.48 6.78 10.30
CA GLY A 46 -3.50 7.14 9.29
C GLY A 46 -4.01 6.90 7.86
N PRO A 47 -3.12 7.04 6.86
CA PRO A 47 -3.46 6.89 5.45
C PRO A 47 -3.93 5.48 5.11
N ILE A 48 -4.66 5.37 4.01
CA ILE A 48 -4.93 4.09 3.37
C ILE A 48 -3.69 3.69 2.58
N ILE A 49 -3.26 2.45 2.74
CA ILE A 49 -2.15 1.88 1.99
C ILE A 49 -2.70 0.77 1.10
N TYR A 50 -2.20 0.63 -0.12
CA TYR A 50 -2.59 -0.47 -0.99
C TYR A 50 -1.45 -1.01 -1.85
N GLN A 51 -1.59 -2.27 -2.23
CA GLN A 51 -0.74 -2.95 -3.21
C GLN A 51 -1.61 -3.49 -4.34
N VAL A 52 -1.02 -3.52 -5.53
CA VAL A 52 -1.61 -4.14 -6.73
C VAL A 52 -0.63 -5.18 -7.24
N ALA A 53 -1.08 -6.41 -7.42
CA ALA A 53 -0.27 -7.52 -7.90
C ALA A 53 -0.97 -8.31 -9.00
N ASN A 54 -0.20 -9.17 -9.69
CA ASN A 54 -0.73 -10.19 -10.60
C ASN A 54 -1.70 -9.66 -11.67
N PHE A 55 -1.42 -8.48 -12.24
CA PHE A 55 -2.27 -7.90 -13.27
C PHE A 55 -2.36 -8.81 -14.50
N GLU A 56 -3.58 -9.18 -14.88
CA GLU A 56 -3.88 -10.00 -16.06
C GLU A 56 -4.57 -9.14 -17.10
N LYS A 57 -3.87 -8.88 -18.20
CA LYS A 57 -4.35 -8.02 -19.27
C LYS A 57 -5.56 -8.61 -20.00
N SER A 58 -5.67 -9.94 -20.09
CA SER A 58 -6.76 -10.59 -20.82
C SER A 58 -8.13 -10.45 -20.14
N THR A 59 -8.15 -10.42 -18.80
CA THR A 59 -9.37 -10.25 -18.00
C THR A 59 -9.52 -8.84 -17.43
N ASN A 60 -8.47 -8.01 -17.52
CA ASN A 60 -8.37 -6.70 -16.88
C ASN A 60 -8.59 -6.79 -15.36
N GLU A 61 -7.94 -7.77 -14.73
CA GLU A 61 -8.04 -8.03 -13.31
C GLU A 61 -6.68 -7.95 -12.63
N ALA A 62 -6.68 -7.61 -11.35
CA ALA A 62 -5.50 -7.63 -10.50
C ALA A 62 -5.89 -8.06 -9.09
N ASP A 63 -4.86 -8.39 -8.30
CA ASP A 63 -5.00 -8.68 -6.88
C ASP A 63 -4.76 -7.40 -6.10
N TYR A 64 -5.77 -6.95 -5.36
CA TYR A 64 -5.69 -5.76 -4.52
C TYR A 64 -5.57 -6.16 -3.06
N THR A 65 -4.63 -5.52 -2.36
CA THR A 65 -4.50 -5.63 -0.90
C THR A 65 -4.53 -4.25 -0.30
N PHE A 66 -5.42 -4.01 0.67
CA PHE A 66 -5.54 -2.74 1.37
C PHE A 66 -5.09 -2.89 2.82
N TYR A 67 -4.49 -1.83 3.36
CA TYR A 67 -4.06 -1.74 4.75
C TYR A 67 -4.56 -0.43 5.36
N ILE A 68 -5.04 -0.50 6.60
CA ILE A 68 -5.50 0.66 7.37
C ILE A 68 -4.96 0.55 8.80
N PRO A 69 -4.19 1.53 9.29
CA PRO A 69 -3.87 1.64 10.71
C PRO A 69 -5.12 2.06 11.50
N VAL A 70 -5.35 1.43 12.66
CA VAL A 70 -6.51 1.67 13.52
C VAL A 70 -6.11 2.15 14.93
N ASN A 71 -7.09 2.66 15.67
CA ASN A 71 -6.90 3.32 16.96
C ASN A 71 -6.59 2.41 18.16
N THR A 72 -6.88 1.11 18.05
CA THR A 72 -6.80 0.18 19.19
C THR A 72 -6.16 -1.14 18.74
N PRO A 73 -5.35 -1.79 19.58
CA PRO A 73 -4.92 -3.16 19.33
C PRO A 73 -6.13 -4.10 19.27
N LEU A 74 -6.01 -5.16 18.48
CA LEU A 74 -7.07 -6.13 18.28
C LEU A 74 -6.60 -7.54 18.64
N GLU A 75 -7.44 -8.23 19.39
CA GLU A 75 -7.44 -9.69 19.42
C GLU A 75 -8.39 -10.16 18.33
N MET A 76 -7.83 -10.55 17.19
CA MET A 76 -8.58 -11.10 16.06
C MET A 76 -8.07 -12.51 15.78
N GLU A 77 -9.00 -13.46 15.66
CA GLU A 77 -8.68 -14.80 15.18
C GLU A 77 -8.26 -14.74 13.70
N GLU A 78 -7.28 -15.56 13.35
CA GLU A 78 -6.84 -15.70 11.96
C GLU A 78 -8.03 -16.09 11.08
N ASN A 79 -8.23 -15.34 10.00
CA ASN A 79 -9.33 -15.58 9.07
C ASN A 79 -8.90 -15.26 7.63
N ASP A 80 -9.68 -15.75 6.69
CA ASP A 80 -9.36 -15.66 5.26
C ASP A 80 -9.57 -14.27 4.65
N LYS A 81 -10.08 -13.29 5.43
CA LYS A 81 -10.47 -11.97 4.93
C LYS A 81 -9.53 -10.87 5.40
N PHE A 82 -9.11 -10.92 6.66
CA PHE A 82 -8.37 -9.86 7.30
C PHE A 82 -7.17 -10.39 8.08
N ARG A 83 -6.11 -9.60 8.09
CA ARG A 83 -4.92 -9.83 8.92
C ARG A 83 -4.70 -8.62 9.82
N PHE A 84 -4.27 -8.87 11.05
CA PHE A 84 -3.88 -7.82 11.98
C PHE A 84 -2.37 -7.86 12.22
N TYR A 85 -1.76 -6.68 12.20
CA TYR A 85 -0.36 -6.45 12.51
C TYR A 85 -0.30 -5.48 13.68
N GLU A 86 0.22 -5.93 14.82
CA GLU A 86 0.48 -5.04 15.95
C GLU A 86 1.45 -3.91 15.55
N SER A 87 2.48 -4.29 14.79
CA SER A 87 3.43 -3.37 14.17
C SER A 87 3.67 -3.79 12.73
N TRP A 88 3.37 -2.90 11.79
CA TRP A 88 3.69 -3.06 10.38
C TRP A 88 4.86 -2.13 10.06
N ARG A 89 6.04 -2.72 9.85
CA ARG A 89 7.31 -1.98 9.82
C ARG A 89 8.25 -2.52 8.77
N PHE A 90 8.88 -1.60 8.04
CA PHE A 90 10.05 -1.86 7.21
C PHE A 90 11.18 -0.96 7.69
N ASN A 91 12.32 -1.56 8.03
CA ASN A 91 13.47 -0.83 8.55
C ASN A 91 14.20 -0.02 7.47
N ASP A 92 13.98 -0.37 6.20
CA ASP A 92 14.66 0.25 5.08
C ASP A 92 13.84 0.11 3.80
N GLY A 93 14.00 1.08 2.92
CA GLY A 93 13.19 1.21 1.72
C GLY A 93 13.39 2.53 1.01
N LEU A 94 12.96 2.57 -0.24
CA LEU A 94 12.91 3.79 -1.06
C LEU A 94 11.49 4.34 -1.05
N ALA A 95 11.36 5.64 -0.82
CA ALA A 95 10.11 6.38 -0.86
C ALA A 95 10.16 7.41 -1.99
N PHE A 96 9.08 7.50 -2.76
CA PHE A 96 8.89 8.49 -3.80
C PHE A 96 7.48 9.07 -3.75
N ARG A 97 7.36 10.39 -3.90
CA ARG A 97 6.07 11.08 -3.90
C ARG A 97 5.58 11.29 -5.32
N HIS A 98 4.48 10.63 -5.66
CA HIS A 98 3.69 10.86 -6.85
C HIS A 98 2.61 11.91 -6.51
N ALA A 99 2.88 13.16 -6.87
CA ALA A 99 2.12 14.32 -6.42
C ALA A 99 0.96 14.71 -7.35
N ASP A 100 1.04 14.35 -8.63
CA ASP A 100 0.01 14.64 -9.63
C ASP A 100 -0.65 13.31 -9.98
N LEU A 101 -1.92 13.14 -9.62
CA LEU A 101 -2.65 11.88 -9.85
C LEU A 101 -3.09 11.69 -11.30
N ASP A 102 -2.97 12.73 -12.14
CA ASP A 102 -3.22 12.63 -13.57
C ASP A 102 -2.01 12.03 -14.32
N ASP A 103 -0.83 12.03 -13.71
CA ASP A 103 0.38 11.39 -14.24
C ASP A 103 0.28 9.85 -14.13
N ASP A 104 0.98 9.14 -15.02
CA ASP A 104 1.05 7.69 -14.94
C ASP A 104 1.89 7.25 -13.73
N ILE A 105 1.27 6.52 -12.80
CA ILE A 105 1.95 6.00 -11.62
C ILE A 105 3.07 5.01 -11.97
N GLU A 106 2.98 4.33 -13.13
CA GLU A 106 4.01 3.39 -13.57
C GLU A 106 5.35 4.09 -13.81
N ASP A 107 5.34 5.33 -14.30
CA ASP A 107 6.57 6.13 -14.46
C ASP A 107 7.26 6.33 -13.09
N SER A 108 6.48 6.45 -12.02
CA SER A 108 7.00 6.59 -10.66
C SER A 108 7.58 5.27 -10.13
N TYR A 109 7.00 4.13 -10.51
CA TYR A 109 7.56 2.81 -10.20
C TYR A 109 8.88 2.57 -10.93
N GLU A 110 8.94 2.92 -12.22
CA GLU A 110 10.17 2.82 -13.03
C GLU A 110 11.30 3.68 -12.45
N LEU A 111 11.01 4.87 -11.94
CA LEU A 111 11.99 5.70 -11.24
C LEU A 111 12.56 5.02 -9.99
N LEU A 112 11.72 4.35 -9.20
CA LEU A 112 12.16 3.59 -8.03
C LEU A 112 13.03 2.39 -8.43
N ARG A 113 12.63 1.63 -9.47
CA ARG A 113 13.39 0.49 -10.01
C ARG A 113 14.76 0.94 -10.55
N ALA A 114 14.80 1.98 -11.37
CA ALA A 114 16.03 2.55 -11.92
C ALA A 114 16.96 3.07 -10.81
N SER A 115 16.41 3.68 -9.76
CA SER A 115 17.20 4.09 -8.60
C SER A 115 17.77 2.89 -7.85
N ALA A 116 16.99 1.82 -7.65
CA ALA A 116 17.49 0.62 -6.98
C ALA A 116 18.60 -0.06 -7.79
N GLU A 117 18.46 -0.14 -9.12
CA GLU A 117 19.50 -0.66 -10.01
C GLU A 117 20.80 0.15 -9.90
N ALA A 118 20.71 1.49 -9.92
CA ALA A 118 21.87 2.37 -9.81
C ALA A 118 22.66 2.21 -8.49
N PHE A 119 22.00 1.74 -7.42
CA PHE A 119 22.61 1.52 -6.11
C PHE A 119 22.75 0.03 -5.74
N ASN A 120 22.49 -0.91 -6.66
CA ASN A 120 22.48 -2.35 -6.42
C ASN A 120 21.58 -2.79 -5.25
N PHE A 121 20.38 -2.22 -5.16
CA PHE A 121 19.36 -2.67 -4.21
C PHE A 121 18.38 -3.65 -4.87
N GLU A 122 17.94 -4.63 -4.10
CA GLU A 122 16.80 -5.49 -4.45
C GLU A 122 15.55 -4.95 -3.72
N LEU A 123 14.53 -4.54 -4.47
CA LEU A 123 13.26 -4.06 -3.93
C LEU A 123 12.23 -5.18 -3.84
N ALA A 124 11.45 -5.21 -2.76
CA ALA A 124 10.29 -6.08 -2.66
C ALA A 124 9.11 -5.52 -3.47
N GLU A 125 8.63 -6.33 -4.42
CA GLU A 125 7.39 -6.09 -5.15
C GLU A 125 6.24 -6.92 -4.53
N PRO A 126 4.98 -6.44 -4.63
CA PRO A 126 4.56 -5.16 -5.19
C PRO A 126 4.86 -3.97 -4.24
N PHE A 127 5.08 -2.78 -4.78
CA PHE A 127 5.27 -1.56 -3.98
C PHE A 127 4.00 -1.14 -3.20
N TYR A 128 4.20 -0.48 -2.06
CA TYR A 128 3.13 0.05 -1.22
C TYR A 128 2.77 1.46 -1.64
N ASN A 129 1.51 1.69 -2.00
CA ASN A 129 0.97 3.00 -2.33
C ASN A 129 0.25 3.58 -1.13
N ILE A 130 0.75 4.69 -0.59
CA ILE A 130 0.21 5.34 0.61
C ILE A 130 -0.56 6.57 0.14
N TYR A 131 -1.89 6.45 0.15
CA TYR A 131 -2.78 7.53 -0.27
C TYR A 131 -3.01 8.53 0.87
N LEU A 132 -2.64 9.78 0.62
CA LEU A 132 -2.81 10.92 1.51
C LEU A 132 -3.88 11.85 0.93
N ASP A 133 -4.96 12.05 1.68
CA ASP A 133 -5.95 13.09 1.39
C ASP A 133 -5.39 14.45 1.85
N VAL A 134 -5.16 15.35 0.89
CA VAL A 134 -4.52 16.65 1.10
C VAL A 134 -5.42 17.74 0.53
N TYR A 135 -6.20 18.38 1.40
CA TYR A 135 -7.01 19.57 1.08
C TYR A 135 -7.95 19.42 -0.14
N GLY A 136 -8.56 18.25 -0.32
CA GLY A 136 -9.50 17.99 -1.42
C GLY A 136 -8.84 17.48 -2.70
N ASP A 137 -7.53 17.23 -2.64
CA ASP A 137 -6.77 16.48 -3.65
C ASP A 137 -6.08 15.29 -2.99
N GLY A 138 -5.55 14.36 -3.78
CA GLY A 138 -4.82 13.20 -3.28
C GLY A 138 -3.35 13.23 -3.67
N ILE A 139 -2.49 12.74 -2.79
CA ILE A 139 -1.08 12.47 -3.10
C ILE A 139 -0.80 11.01 -2.77
N ILE A 140 0.03 10.36 -3.59
CA ILE A 140 0.49 9.00 -3.31
C ILE A 140 1.97 9.03 -2.96
N ASP A 141 2.29 8.61 -1.75
CA ASP A 141 3.66 8.24 -1.39
C ASP A 141 3.87 6.76 -1.68
N ILE A 142 4.71 6.44 -2.65
CA ILE A 142 5.08 5.09 -3.03
C ILE A 142 6.26 4.65 -2.18
N TYR A 143 6.15 3.50 -1.53
CA TYR A 143 7.18 2.91 -0.69
C TYR A 143 7.57 1.52 -1.19
N ALA A 144 8.86 1.34 -1.49
CA ALA A 144 9.46 0.09 -1.95
C ALA A 144 10.47 -0.40 -0.90
N PRO A 145 10.17 -1.46 -0.13
CA PRO A 145 11.12 -2.00 0.84
C PRO A 145 12.37 -2.54 0.15
N ILE A 146 13.54 -2.29 0.74
CA ILE A 146 14.80 -2.92 0.29
C ILE A 146 14.95 -4.26 1.03
N VAL A 147 15.06 -5.36 0.29
CA VAL A 147 15.23 -6.71 0.86
C VAL A 147 16.67 -7.19 0.84
N LYS A 148 17.51 -6.62 -0.04
CA LYS A 148 18.93 -6.96 -0.14
C LYS A 148 19.74 -5.79 -0.68
N GLU A 149 20.96 -5.67 -0.18
CA GLU A 149 22.01 -4.81 -0.74
C GLU A 149 23.09 -5.68 -1.40
N GLY A 150 23.59 -5.23 -2.55
CA GLY A 150 24.68 -5.87 -3.30
C GLY A 150 26.08 -5.52 -2.79
#